data_AF-A0A349YBX3-F1
#
_entry.id   AF-A0A349YBX3-F1
#
_cell.length_a   1.000
_cell.length_b   1.000
_cell.length_c   1.000
_cell.angle_alpha   90.00
_cell.angle_beta   90.00
_cell.angle_gamma   90.00
#
_symmetry.space_group_name_H-M   'P 1'
#
loop_
_entity.id
_entity.type
_entity.pdbx_description
1 polymer ?
#
loop_
_entity_poly.entity_id
_entity_poly.type
_entity_poly.pdbx_seq_one_letter_code
_entity_poly.pdbx_strand_id
1 'polypeptide(L)'
;MLGSLFFATDLEAKQRVQFAGVAFVGGKADAAATMPYVTQLIGRSEFQSSSKKLAQEIIQIDREDLRFLVSGEGGASVDSGGAIATALAISAESFRDNRTSLENTMKLSIRAQILTFDFSSKRIISAFPIYSASVKIYNDNTDMEALREDLVIKTLVANPEDPGKSIFDKAREKLGDLQLNKGWNVNLQVRNVTINPPAVAILKKNNISERTYKSWLAASFSSGVSDVHEVPVLPYTQGQAVNEMRLRFDEGNDISFSLPPADFAVDLVARGFGTKVLGSSTATITKT
;
A
#
# COMPACT_ATOMS: atom_id res chain seq x y z
N MET A 1 45.56 -32.11 -29.16
CA MET A 1 44.12 -32.39 -28.94
C MET A 1 44.03 -33.12 -27.60
N LEU A 2 43.34 -32.67 -26.56
CA LEU A 2 42.21 -31.76 -26.45
C LEU A 2 42.52 -30.64 -25.43
N GLY A 3 42.00 -29.46 -25.71
CA GLY A 3 42.04 -28.32 -24.79
C GLY A 3 41.00 -28.46 -23.68
N SER A 4 41.42 -28.14 -22.46
CA SER A 4 40.55 -28.04 -21.30
C SER A 4 39.68 -26.79 -21.42
N LEU A 5 38.36 -26.98 -21.59
CA LEU A 5 37.39 -25.90 -21.40
C LEU A 5 37.32 -25.59 -19.89
N PHE A 6 37.87 -24.45 -19.48
CA PHE A 6 37.49 -23.80 -18.24
C PHE A 6 36.11 -23.17 -18.45
N PHE A 7 35.07 -23.75 -17.86
CA PHE A 7 33.82 -23.02 -17.62
C PHE A 7 34.09 -22.02 -16.50
N ALA A 8 34.42 -20.78 -16.86
CA ALA A 8 34.28 -19.66 -15.95
C ALA A 8 32.77 -19.45 -15.75
N THR A 9 32.22 -19.96 -14.66
CA THR A 9 30.95 -19.43 -14.15
C THR A 9 31.26 -18.01 -13.69
N ASP A 10 30.94 -17.02 -14.52
CA ASP A 10 30.84 -15.64 -14.06
C ASP A 10 29.81 -15.63 -12.93
N LEU A 11 30.29 -15.45 -11.71
CA LEU A 11 29.45 -15.24 -10.54
C LEU A 11 28.87 -13.84 -10.72
N GLU A 12 27.73 -13.73 -11.41
CA GLU A 12 27.08 -12.44 -11.62
C GLU A 12 26.82 -11.79 -10.26
N ALA A 13 27.41 -10.61 -10.03
CA ALA A 13 27.38 -9.98 -8.73
C ALA A 13 25.92 -9.64 -8.37
N LYS A 14 25.42 -10.16 -7.24
CA LYS A 14 24.06 -9.89 -6.74
C LYS A 14 23.71 -8.42 -6.89
N GLN A 15 22.58 -8.14 -7.53
CA GLN A 15 22.09 -6.78 -7.71
C GLN A 15 21.92 -6.12 -6.35
N ARG A 16 22.33 -4.86 -6.22
CA ARG A 16 22.13 -4.07 -5.00
C ARG A 16 20.81 -3.31 -5.09
N VAL A 17 19.92 -3.54 -4.12
CA VAL A 17 18.64 -2.83 -4.02
C VAL A 17 18.56 -2.10 -2.68
N GLN A 18 18.32 -0.80 -2.71
CA GLN A 18 18.24 0.02 -1.51
C GLN A 18 16.83 -0.05 -0.91
N PHE A 19 16.65 -0.51 0.33
CA PHE A 19 15.41 -0.32 1.07
C PHE A 19 15.40 1.08 1.70
N ALA A 20 14.51 1.93 1.22
CA ALA A 20 14.41 3.34 1.61
C ALA A 20 13.56 3.57 2.87
N GLY A 21 12.89 2.53 3.39
CA GLY A 21 12.08 2.61 4.61
C GLY A 21 10.58 2.53 4.36
N VAL A 22 9.82 2.98 5.37
CA VAL A 22 8.36 3.04 5.35
C VAL A 22 7.92 4.45 4.95
N ALA A 23 7.03 4.54 3.98
CA ALA A 23 6.54 5.78 3.43
C ALA A 23 5.00 5.88 3.45
N PHE A 24 4.49 7.09 3.27
CA PHE A 24 3.07 7.39 3.22
C PHE A 24 2.73 8.12 1.92
N VAL A 25 1.71 7.61 1.22
CA VAL A 25 1.26 8.19 -0.05
C VAL A 25 0.49 9.48 0.18
N GLY A 26 0.75 10.49 -0.64
CA GLY A 26 0.03 11.77 -0.69
C GLY A 26 0.73 12.92 0.05
N GLY A 27 1.77 12.63 0.85
CA GLY A 27 2.42 13.62 1.72
C GLY A 27 1.62 13.90 2.99
N LYS A 28 2.08 14.83 3.83
CA LYS A 28 1.55 15.00 5.21
C LYS A 28 0.04 15.25 5.28
N ALA A 29 -0.48 16.17 4.46
CA ALA A 29 -1.88 16.59 4.53
C ALA A 29 -2.85 15.51 4.03
N ASP A 30 -2.51 14.86 2.90
CA ASP A 30 -3.35 13.81 2.34
C ASP A 30 -3.28 12.53 3.19
N ALA A 31 -2.11 12.19 3.72
CA ALA A 31 -1.95 11.05 4.63
C ALA A 31 -2.77 11.21 5.92
N ALA A 32 -2.84 12.41 6.52
CA ALA A 32 -3.68 12.64 7.69
C ALA A 32 -5.18 12.44 7.39
N ALA A 33 -5.61 12.66 6.15
CA ALA A 33 -6.99 12.46 5.73
C ALA A 33 -7.33 11.00 5.39
N THR A 34 -6.39 10.24 4.81
CA THR A 34 -6.62 8.84 4.41
C THR A 34 -6.17 7.82 5.45
N MET A 35 -5.34 8.24 6.40
CA MET A 35 -4.65 7.40 7.39
C MET A 35 -4.52 8.11 8.76
N PRO A 36 -5.61 8.61 9.37
CA PRO A 36 -5.54 9.40 10.60
C PRO A 36 -4.84 8.69 11.78
N TYR A 37 -5.10 7.40 12.02
CA TYR A 37 -4.48 6.68 13.14
C TYR A 37 -3.05 6.25 12.82
N VAL A 38 -2.80 5.73 11.61
CA VAL A 38 -1.44 5.42 11.16
C VAL A 38 -0.52 6.65 11.25
N THR A 39 -1.01 7.83 10.85
CA THR A 39 -0.24 9.09 10.97
C THR A 39 -0.07 9.63 12.39
N GLN A 40 -0.89 9.18 13.35
CA GLN A 40 -0.64 9.46 14.77
C GLN A 40 0.47 8.57 15.35
N LEU A 41 0.61 7.34 14.85
CA LEU A 41 1.58 6.37 15.35
C LEU A 41 2.99 6.61 14.79
N ILE A 42 3.11 7.14 13.57
CA ILE A 42 4.40 7.33 12.88
C ILE A 42 5.45 8.12 13.68
N GLY A 43 5.01 9.11 14.46
CA GLY A 43 5.89 9.97 15.27
C GLY A 43 6.26 9.36 16.62
N ARG A 44 5.69 8.20 16.97
CA ARG A 44 5.94 7.53 18.24
C ARG A 44 7.20 6.66 18.14
N SER A 45 7.97 6.60 19.23
CA SER A 45 9.24 5.86 19.28
C SER A 45 9.07 4.37 19.02
N GLU A 46 7.92 3.80 19.39
CA GLU A 46 7.57 2.39 19.19
C GLU A 46 7.43 2.06 17.70
N PHE A 47 6.80 2.95 16.93
CA PHE A 47 6.66 2.77 15.47
C PHE A 47 8.01 2.90 14.79
N GLN A 48 8.80 3.93 15.12
CA GLN A 48 10.14 4.11 14.58
C GLN A 48 11.04 2.91 14.88
N SER A 49 10.97 2.35 16.09
CA SER A 49 11.70 1.13 16.46
C SER A 49 11.26 -0.06 15.61
N SER A 50 9.95 -0.17 15.35
CA SER A 50 9.39 -1.24 14.51
C SER A 50 9.78 -1.10 13.04
N SER A 51 9.80 0.12 12.50
CA SER A 51 10.26 0.43 11.14
C SER A 51 11.74 0.09 10.96
N LYS A 52 12.58 0.47 11.93
CA LYS A 52 13.99 0.08 11.96
C LYS A 52 14.17 -1.43 12.02
N LYS A 53 13.38 -2.12 12.84
CA LYS A 53 13.39 -3.60 12.91
C LYS A 53 13.03 -4.22 11.55
N LEU A 54 11.99 -3.72 10.88
CA LEU A 54 11.61 -4.17 9.53
C LEU A 54 12.79 -4.02 8.54
N ALA A 55 13.46 -2.87 8.53
CA ALA A 55 14.62 -2.64 7.68
C ALA A 55 15.76 -3.63 7.98
N GLN A 56 16.02 -3.91 9.26
CA GLN A 56 17.02 -4.92 9.67
C GLN A 56 16.62 -6.35 9.25
N GLU A 57 15.35 -6.68 9.25
CA GLU A 57 14.89 -8.00 8.78
C GLU A 57 15.00 -8.12 7.25
N ILE A 58 14.72 -7.04 6.51
CA ILE A 58 14.81 -7.02 5.03
C ILE A 58 16.25 -7.26 4.54
N ILE A 59 17.27 -6.71 5.22
CA ILE A 59 18.67 -6.94 4.84
C ILE A 59 19.14 -8.39 5.06
N GLN A 60 18.42 -9.17 5.87
CA GLN A 60 18.72 -10.58 6.13
C GLN A 60 18.01 -11.52 5.15
N ILE A 61 17.18 -11.00 4.24
CA ILE A 61 16.55 -11.79 3.20
C ILE A 61 17.65 -12.33 2.27
N ASP A 62 17.82 -13.64 2.24
CA ASP A 62 18.76 -14.31 1.34
C ASP A 62 18.11 -14.57 -0.01
N ARG A 63 18.72 -14.04 -1.07
CA ARG A 63 18.30 -14.18 -2.45
C ARG A 63 19.48 -14.40 -3.36
N GLU A 64 19.32 -15.23 -4.38
CA GLU A 64 20.38 -15.52 -5.34
C GLU A 64 20.65 -14.35 -6.29
N ASP A 65 19.62 -13.59 -6.67
CA ASP A 65 19.68 -12.55 -7.70
C ASP A 65 20.00 -11.14 -7.17
N LEU A 66 19.67 -10.85 -5.91
CA LEU A 66 19.87 -9.53 -5.31
C LEU A 66 20.22 -9.57 -3.82
N ARG A 67 20.68 -8.43 -3.31
CA ARG A 67 20.84 -8.16 -1.88
C ARG A 67 20.26 -6.80 -1.54
N PHE A 68 19.59 -6.73 -0.40
CA PHE A 68 19.08 -5.47 0.12
C PHE A 68 20.16 -4.70 0.87
N LEU A 69 20.14 -3.38 0.73
CA LEU A 69 20.95 -2.43 1.49
C LEU A 69 20.02 -1.50 2.25
N VAL A 70 20.44 -1.00 3.41
CA VAL A 70 19.74 0.05 4.17
C VAL A 70 20.70 1.22 4.32
N SER A 71 20.29 2.40 3.86
CA SER A 71 20.95 3.67 4.10
C SER A 71 20.36 4.25 5.38
N GLY A 72 21.19 4.67 6.33
CA GLY A 72 20.70 5.50 7.44
C GLY A 72 20.06 6.78 6.91
N GLU A 73 18.99 7.23 7.57
CA GLU A 73 18.36 8.54 7.38
C GLU A 73 17.70 8.78 6.01
N GLY A 74 16.97 7.78 5.48
CA GLY A 74 16.17 7.95 4.26
C GLY A 74 16.95 8.33 2.98
N GLY A 75 18.29 8.29 3.04
CA GLY A 75 19.18 8.72 1.97
C GLY A 75 19.61 7.56 1.10
N ALA A 76 18.77 7.11 0.17
CA ALA A 76 19.25 6.28 -0.92
C ALA A 76 20.39 7.02 -1.64
N SER A 77 21.64 6.57 -1.47
CA SER A 77 22.79 7.23 -2.07
C SER A 77 22.83 6.97 -3.58
N VAL A 78 22.88 8.07 -4.34
CA VAL A 78 22.99 8.13 -5.81
C VAL A 78 24.35 7.61 -6.31
N ASP A 79 25.34 7.45 -5.43
CA ASP A 79 26.73 7.13 -5.78
C ASP A 79 26.96 5.68 -6.22
N SER A 80 25.90 4.87 -6.35
CA SER A 80 26.00 3.47 -6.80
C SER A 80 25.66 3.23 -8.28
N GLY A 81 25.50 4.29 -9.09
CA GLY A 81 25.48 4.18 -10.55
C GLY A 81 24.27 3.40 -11.09
N GLY A 82 23.06 3.80 -10.71
CA GLY A 82 21.80 3.18 -11.13
C GLY A 82 21.04 2.51 -9.97
N ALA A 83 20.86 3.23 -8.86
CA ALA A 83 20.34 2.67 -7.62
C ALA A 83 18.82 2.40 -7.69
N ILE A 84 18.45 1.17 -8.06
CA ILE A 84 17.08 0.67 -7.81
C ILE A 84 16.87 0.66 -6.30
N ALA A 85 15.82 1.34 -5.87
CA ALA A 85 15.40 1.40 -4.48
C ALA A 85 13.98 0.85 -4.35
N THR A 86 13.66 0.39 -3.14
CA THR A 86 12.34 -0.07 -2.76
C THR A 86 11.87 0.58 -1.46
N ALA A 87 10.57 0.79 -1.31
CA ALA A 87 9.96 1.30 -0.08
C ALA A 87 8.61 0.62 0.17
N LEU A 88 8.22 0.52 1.45
CA LEU A 88 6.87 0.13 1.83
C LEU A 88 6.01 1.39 1.95
N ALA A 89 5.14 1.67 0.98
CA ALA A 89 4.27 2.83 0.97
C ALA A 89 2.86 2.50 1.45
N ILE A 90 2.44 3.07 2.58
CA ILE A 90 1.09 2.92 3.14
C ILE A 90 0.21 4.01 2.53
N SER A 91 -0.99 3.65 2.08
CA SER A 91 -1.83 4.54 1.27
C SER A 91 -3.20 4.84 1.86
N ALA A 92 -3.78 3.90 2.62
CA ALA A 92 -5.09 4.10 3.22
C ALA A 92 -5.30 3.19 4.44
N GLU A 93 -6.09 3.70 5.37
CA GLU A 93 -6.71 2.92 6.43
C GLU A 93 -8.23 3.06 6.36
N SER A 94 -8.96 2.02 6.79
CA SER A 94 -10.42 2.03 6.78
C SER A 94 -10.98 1.24 7.95
N PHE A 95 -11.70 1.94 8.82
CA PHE A 95 -12.49 1.33 9.89
C PHE A 95 -13.91 1.04 9.42
N ARG A 96 -14.42 -0.12 9.83
CA ARG A 96 -15.83 -0.49 9.70
C ARG A 96 -16.34 -0.95 11.05
N ASP A 97 -17.20 -0.12 11.62
CA ASP A 97 -17.99 -0.46 12.80
C ASP A 97 -19.26 -1.18 12.34
N ASN A 98 -19.38 -2.46 12.69
CA ASN A 98 -20.59 -3.24 12.46
C ASN A 98 -21.26 -3.52 13.80
N ARG A 99 -22.48 -3.02 13.95
CA ARG A 99 -23.31 -3.26 15.13
C ARG A 99 -24.45 -4.20 14.77
N THR A 100 -24.53 -5.31 15.48
CA THR A 100 -25.59 -6.31 15.29
C THR A 100 -26.26 -6.60 16.62
N SER A 101 -27.39 -7.31 16.60
CA SER A 101 -28.05 -7.76 17.84
C SER A 101 -27.25 -8.83 18.60
N LEU A 102 -26.22 -9.42 17.99
CA LEU A 102 -25.41 -10.49 18.59
C LEU A 102 -24.11 -9.93 19.16
N GLU A 103 -23.38 -9.16 18.35
CA GLU A 103 -22.09 -8.59 18.70
C GLU A 103 -21.82 -7.29 17.93
N ASN A 104 -20.99 -6.44 18.53
CA ASN A 104 -20.39 -5.30 17.87
C ASN A 104 -18.97 -5.67 17.44
N THR A 105 -18.62 -5.37 16.19
CA THR A 105 -17.28 -5.63 15.66
C THR A 105 -16.67 -4.39 15.05
N MET A 106 -15.39 -4.17 15.32
CA MET A 106 -14.58 -3.18 14.66
C MET A 106 -13.62 -3.89 13.73
N LYS A 107 -13.75 -3.64 12.43
CA LYS A 107 -12.80 -4.10 11.42
C LYS A 107 -11.92 -2.94 10.98
N LEU A 108 -10.61 -3.15 11.02
CA LEU A 108 -9.64 -2.30 10.34
C LEU A 108 -9.18 -2.97 9.05
N SER A 109 -8.91 -2.17 8.04
CA SER A 109 -8.23 -2.57 6.82
C SER A 109 -7.17 -1.55 6.46
N ILE A 110 -5.93 -2.00 6.21
CA ILE A 110 -4.82 -1.17 5.77
C ILE A 110 -4.43 -1.58 4.35
N ARG A 111 -4.22 -0.58 3.50
CA ARG A 111 -3.66 -0.72 2.15
C ARG A 111 -2.26 -0.13 2.13
N ALA A 112 -1.34 -0.90 1.59
CA ALA A 112 0.04 -0.50 1.35
C ALA A 112 0.50 -1.05 0.00
N GLN A 113 1.72 -0.74 -0.39
CA GLN A 113 2.36 -1.26 -1.59
C GLN A 113 3.87 -1.24 -1.43
N ILE A 114 4.55 -2.27 -1.95
CA ILE A 114 5.99 -2.23 -2.17
C ILE A 114 6.22 -1.46 -3.46
N LEU A 115 6.88 -0.31 -3.38
CA LEU A 115 7.27 0.49 -4.53
C LEU A 115 8.71 0.18 -4.88
N THR A 116 9.00 -0.08 -6.16
CA THR A 116 10.38 0.06 -6.67
C THR A 116 10.49 1.33 -7.49
N PHE A 117 11.62 2.01 -7.38
CA PHE A 117 11.87 3.25 -8.09
C PHE A 117 13.35 3.38 -8.42
N ASP A 118 13.61 4.08 -9.52
CA ASP A 118 14.91 4.65 -9.81
C ASP A 118 15.03 5.95 -9.03
N PHE A 119 15.89 5.95 -8.00
CA PHE A 119 16.06 7.11 -7.15
C PHE A 119 16.78 8.26 -7.85
N SER A 120 17.66 7.95 -8.80
CA SER A 120 18.40 8.95 -9.58
C SER A 120 17.46 9.74 -10.49
N SER A 121 16.54 9.06 -11.19
CA SER A 121 15.55 9.71 -12.05
C SER A 121 14.23 10.07 -11.35
N LYS A 122 14.10 9.76 -10.05
CA LYS A 122 12.87 9.92 -9.25
C LYS A 122 11.65 9.36 -9.98
N ARG A 123 11.75 8.12 -10.46
CA ARG A 123 10.70 7.46 -11.24
C ARG A 123 10.31 6.14 -10.61
N ILE A 124 9.01 5.93 -10.40
CA ILE A 124 8.47 4.64 -9.99
C ILE A 124 8.63 3.64 -11.14
N ILE A 125 9.19 2.48 -10.83
CA ILE A 125 9.40 1.37 -11.77
C ILE A 125 8.26 0.36 -11.63
N SER A 126 7.85 0.05 -10.40
CA SER A 126 6.74 -0.87 -10.13
C SER A 126 6.10 -0.62 -8.77
N ALA A 127 4.87 -1.09 -8.60
CA ALA A 127 4.10 -0.95 -7.37
C ALA A 127 3.34 -2.25 -7.10
N PHE A 128 3.64 -2.94 -6.01
CA PHE A 128 3.01 -4.20 -5.63
C PHE A 128 2.14 -4.01 -4.39
N PRO A 129 0.81 -3.90 -4.56
CA PRO A 129 -0.15 -3.81 -3.47
C PRO A 129 0.00 -4.88 -2.39
N ILE A 130 -0.25 -4.45 -1.16
CA ILE A 130 -0.35 -5.24 0.05
C ILE A 130 -1.61 -4.83 0.78
N TYR A 131 -2.40 -5.81 1.18
CA TYR A 131 -3.60 -5.61 1.98
C TYR A 131 -3.52 -6.41 3.27
N SER A 132 -3.91 -5.81 4.39
CA SER A 132 -4.16 -6.52 5.64
C SER A 132 -5.40 -5.98 6.34
N ALA A 133 -6.03 -6.83 7.14
CA ALA A 133 -7.20 -6.48 7.92
C ALA A 133 -7.24 -7.28 9.21
N SER A 134 -7.65 -6.61 10.29
CA SER A 134 -7.93 -7.23 11.59
C SER A 134 -9.35 -6.90 12.01
N VAL A 135 -9.96 -7.79 12.79
CA VAL A 135 -11.29 -7.58 13.36
C VAL A 135 -11.24 -7.87 14.86
N LYS A 136 -11.95 -7.06 15.64
CA LYS A 136 -12.13 -7.30 17.08
C LYS A 136 -13.59 -7.10 17.47
N ILE A 137 -14.09 -8.01 18.30
CA ILE A 137 -15.38 -7.85 18.97
C ILE A 137 -15.21 -6.86 20.12
N TYR A 138 -16.18 -5.98 20.32
CA TYR A 138 -16.18 -4.99 21.39
C TYR A 138 -17.57 -4.87 22.04
N ASN A 139 -17.64 -4.18 23.18
CA ASN A 139 -18.89 -3.88 23.89
C ASN A 139 -19.05 -2.37 24.12
N ASP A 140 -20.21 -1.95 24.62
CA ASP A 140 -20.54 -0.52 24.77
C ASP A 140 -19.63 0.25 25.75
N ASN A 141 -18.89 -0.46 26.61
CA ASN A 141 -17.93 0.12 27.56
C ASN A 141 -16.49 0.15 27.02
N THR A 142 -16.26 -0.28 25.78
CA THR A 142 -14.92 -0.35 25.20
C THR A 142 -14.40 1.04 24.90
N ASP A 143 -13.15 1.32 25.29
CA ASP A 143 -12.43 2.49 24.82
C ASP A 143 -12.14 2.34 23.32
N MET A 144 -12.93 3.06 22.52
CA MET A 144 -12.87 2.97 21.07
C MET A 144 -11.60 3.57 20.48
N GLU A 145 -10.97 4.54 21.15
CA GLU A 145 -9.71 5.10 20.66
C GLU A 145 -8.57 4.11 20.89
N ALA A 146 -8.48 3.55 22.10
CA ALA A 146 -7.50 2.50 22.41
C ALA A 146 -7.66 1.27 21.51
N LEU A 147 -8.91 0.86 21.22
CA LEU A 147 -9.19 -0.24 20.30
C LEU A 147 -8.70 0.05 18.88
N ARG A 148 -8.89 1.28 18.39
CA ARG A 148 -8.44 1.66 17.03
C ARG A 148 -6.93 1.69 16.94
N GLU A 149 -6.24 2.22 17.94
CA GLU A 149 -4.78 2.19 18.01
C GLU A 149 -4.24 0.74 18.03
N ASP A 150 -4.81 -0.13 18.87
CA ASP A 150 -4.44 -1.56 18.94
C ASP A 150 -4.62 -2.25 17.59
N LEU A 151 -5.77 -2.05 16.94
CA LEU A 151 -6.04 -2.61 15.62
C LEU A 151 -5.02 -2.14 14.59
N VAL A 152 -4.62 -0.87 14.60
CA VAL A 152 -3.62 -0.35 13.67
C VAL A 152 -2.27 -1.00 13.91
N ILE A 153 -1.79 -1.07 15.15
CA ILE A 153 -0.52 -1.73 15.48
C ILE A 153 -0.55 -3.21 15.05
N LYS A 154 -1.63 -3.94 15.35
CA LYS A 154 -1.78 -5.34 14.96
C LYS A 154 -1.78 -5.55 13.46
N THR A 155 -2.52 -4.70 12.74
CA THR A 155 -2.68 -4.83 11.29
C THR A 155 -1.43 -4.35 10.53
N LEU A 156 -0.74 -3.33 11.03
CA LEU A 156 0.42 -2.73 10.36
C LEU A 156 1.73 -3.44 10.74
N VAL A 157 2.00 -3.59 12.03
CA VAL A 157 3.31 -3.97 12.56
C VAL A 157 3.39 -5.47 12.82
N ALA A 158 2.59 -5.98 13.75
CA ALA A 158 2.61 -7.41 14.11
C ALA A 158 1.35 -7.77 14.89
N ASN A 159 0.73 -8.89 14.54
CA ASN A 159 -0.41 -9.43 15.28
C ASN A 159 -0.02 -10.75 15.97
N PRO A 160 0.17 -10.77 17.30
CA PRO A 160 0.44 -12.01 18.02
C PRO A 160 -0.69 -13.03 17.95
N GLU A 161 -1.94 -12.59 17.75
CA GLU A 161 -3.12 -13.45 17.62
C GLU A 161 -3.22 -14.09 16.22
N ASP A 162 -2.58 -13.50 15.21
CA ASP A 162 -2.57 -13.97 13.82
C ASP A 162 -1.21 -13.68 13.14
N PRO A 163 -0.14 -14.41 13.53
CA PRO A 163 1.22 -14.13 13.07
C PRO A 163 1.37 -14.26 11.55
N GLY A 164 2.17 -13.39 10.94
CA GLY A 164 2.42 -13.42 9.49
C GLY A 164 1.39 -12.63 8.67
N LYS A 165 0.37 -12.05 9.30
CA LYS A 165 -0.70 -11.33 8.59
C LYS A 165 -0.55 -9.80 8.61
N SER A 166 0.37 -9.23 9.38
CA SER A 166 0.56 -7.78 9.37
C SER A 166 1.07 -7.29 8.02
N ILE A 167 0.95 -5.99 7.74
CA ILE A 167 1.54 -5.40 6.53
C ILE A 167 3.06 -5.60 6.52
N PHE A 168 3.74 -5.46 7.66
CA PHE A 168 5.19 -5.65 7.76
C PHE A 168 5.58 -7.11 7.49
N ASP A 169 4.82 -8.07 8.04
CA ASP A 169 5.04 -9.49 7.77
C ASP A 169 4.92 -9.81 6.28
N LYS A 170 3.82 -9.37 5.66
CA LYS A 170 3.56 -9.58 4.23
C LYS A 170 4.58 -8.88 3.32
N ALA A 171 5.08 -7.73 3.74
CA ALA A 171 6.11 -7.01 2.99
C ALA A 171 7.43 -7.81 2.96
N ARG A 172 7.84 -8.37 4.10
CA ARG A 172 9.04 -9.23 4.17
C ARG A 172 8.88 -10.48 3.34
N GLU A 173 7.75 -11.16 3.46
CA GLU A 173 7.43 -12.35 2.67
C GLU A 173 7.50 -12.04 1.18
N LYS A 174 6.78 -11.02 0.71
CA LYS A 174 6.78 -10.65 -0.72
C LYS A 174 8.18 -10.27 -1.21
N LEU A 175 8.96 -9.50 -0.45
CA LEU A 175 10.32 -9.09 -0.86
C LEU A 175 11.28 -10.30 -1.02
N GLY A 176 10.99 -11.43 -0.38
CA GLY A 176 11.71 -12.70 -0.58
C GLY A 176 11.69 -13.16 -2.04
N ASP A 177 10.55 -13.01 -2.73
CA ASP A 177 10.34 -13.64 -4.04
C ASP A 177 10.12 -12.63 -5.18
N LEU A 178 9.89 -11.35 -4.85
CA LEU A 178 9.47 -10.34 -5.83
C LEU A 178 10.53 -10.05 -6.90
N GLN A 179 10.13 -10.00 -8.17
CA GLN A 179 11.04 -9.58 -9.24
C GLN A 179 11.17 -8.05 -9.29
N LEU A 180 12.25 -7.52 -8.70
CA LEU A 180 12.49 -6.07 -8.60
C LEU A 180 13.27 -5.49 -9.80
N ASN A 181 13.86 -6.35 -10.62
CA ASN A 181 14.90 -6.04 -11.60
C ASN A 181 14.41 -5.81 -13.03
N LYS A 182 13.11 -5.99 -13.27
CA LYS A 182 12.49 -5.75 -14.56
C LYS A 182 11.36 -4.76 -14.34
N GLY A 183 11.47 -3.59 -14.97
CA GLY A 183 10.29 -2.75 -15.18
C GLY A 183 9.23 -3.65 -15.77
N TRP A 184 8.14 -3.85 -15.05
CA TRP A 184 7.03 -4.61 -15.60
C TRP A 184 6.60 -3.89 -16.87
N ASN A 185 6.49 -4.62 -17.99
CA ASN A 185 6.17 -4.05 -19.30
C ASN A 185 4.70 -3.58 -19.40
N VAL A 186 3.97 -3.59 -18.28
CA VAL A 186 2.55 -3.32 -18.22
C VAL A 186 2.23 -2.55 -16.96
N ASN A 187 1.93 -1.27 -17.14
CA ASN A 187 1.43 -0.36 -16.11
C ASN A 187 -0.08 -0.22 -16.23
N LEU A 188 -0.83 -0.81 -15.31
CA LEU A 188 -2.28 -0.60 -15.22
C LEU A 188 -2.56 0.64 -14.38
N GLN A 189 -3.47 1.52 -14.80
CA GLN A 189 -3.91 2.65 -14.01
C GLN A 189 -5.43 2.83 -14.09
N VAL A 190 -6.05 3.17 -12.97
CA VAL A 190 -7.41 3.74 -13.00
C VAL A 190 -7.28 5.17 -13.53
N ARG A 191 -7.82 5.45 -14.71
CA ARG A 191 -7.74 6.78 -15.34
C ARG A 191 -8.82 7.71 -14.80
N ASN A 192 -10.05 7.23 -14.73
CA ASN A 192 -11.17 8.04 -14.28
C ASN A 192 -12.13 7.25 -13.39
N VAL A 193 -12.78 7.96 -12.47
CA VAL A 193 -13.89 7.44 -11.68
C VAL A 193 -15.07 8.39 -11.81
N THR A 194 -16.13 7.91 -12.46
CA THR A 194 -17.40 8.62 -12.60
C THR A 194 -18.38 8.13 -11.55
N ILE A 195 -19.10 9.06 -10.91
CA ILE A 195 -20.14 8.75 -9.92
C ILE A 195 -21.48 9.15 -10.53
N ASN A 196 -22.40 8.19 -10.64
CA ASN A 196 -23.74 8.47 -11.16
C ASN A 196 -24.58 9.25 -10.15
N PRO A 197 -25.61 10.00 -10.59
CA PRO A 197 -26.42 10.85 -9.72
C PRO A 197 -27.01 10.16 -8.46
N PRO A 198 -27.49 8.90 -8.51
CA PRO A 198 -27.97 8.19 -7.31
C PRO A 198 -26.88 7.99 -6.26
N ALA A 199 -25.67 7.65 -6.70
CA ALA A 199 -24.55 7.49 -5.80
C ALA A 199 -24.16 8.85 -5.20
N VAL A 200 -24.14 9.93 -6.00
CA VAL A 200 -23.88 11.30 -5.50
C VAL A 200 -24.87 11.69 -4.41
N ALA A 201 -26.17 11.42 -4.59
CA ALA A 201 -27.19 11.73 -3.59
C ALA A 201 -26.93 11.01 -2.25
N ILE A 202 -26.53 9.74 -2.30
CA ILE A 202 -26.20 8.95 -1.12
C ILE A 202 -24.92 9.46 -0.45
N LEU A 203 -23.87 9.78 -1.22
CA LEU A 203 -22.62 10.32 -0.67
C LEU A 203 -22.87 11.65 0.05
N LYS A 204 -23.63 12.56 -0.56
CA LYS A 204 -24.02 13.84 0.05
C LYS A 204 -24.78 13.66 1.35
N LYS A 205 -25.77 12.74 1.38
CA LYS A 205 -26.54 12.43 2.59
C LYS A 205 -25.65 11.97 3.76
N ASN A 206 -24.52 11.35 3.47
CA ASN A 206 -23.58 10.83 4.46
C ASN A 206 -22.34 11.71 4.67
N ASN A 207 -22.33 12.94 4.14
CA ASN A 207 -21.19 13.87 4.21
C ASN A 207 -19.88 13.28 3.64
N ILE A 208 -19.97 12.37 2.68
CA ILE A 208 -18.81 11.80 2.00
C ILE A 208 -18.52 12.64 0.77
N SER A 209 -17.31 13.20 0.69
CA SER A 209 -16.90 13.96 -0.49
C SER A 209 -16.73 13.03 -1.70
N GLU A 210 -17.13 13.50 -2.89
CA GLU A 210 -16.95 12.74 -4.14
C GLU A 210 -15.47 12.43 -4.39
N ARG A 211 -14.57 13.37 -4.07
CA ARG A 211 -13.11 13.19 -4.18
C ARG A 211 -12.65 11.99 -3.36
N THR A 212 -13.02 11.94 -2.09
CA THR A 212 -12.69 10.83 -1.17
C THR A 212 -13.22 9.50 -1.70
N TYR A 213 -14.47 9.48 -2.18
CA TYR A 213 -15.07 8.26 -2.69
C TYR A 213 -14.40 7.75 -3.98
N LYS A 214 -14.03 8.65 -4.91
CA LYS A 214 -13.29 8.29 -6.12
C LYS A 214 -11.95 7.65 -5.78
N SER A 215 -11.18 8.27 -4.88
CA SER A 215 -9.91 7.71 -4.42
C SER A 215 -10.07 6.34 -3.75
N TRP A 216 -11.08 6.18 -2.90
CA TRP A 216 -11.39 4.90 -2.26
C TRP A 216 -11.77 3.80 -3.27
N LEU A 217 -12.60 4.12 -4.26
CA LEU A 217 -13.05 3.15 -5.25
C LEU A 217 -11.91 2.71 -6.17
N ALA A 218 -11.10 3.65 -6.64
CA ALA A 218 -9.92 3.36 -7.43
C ALA A 218 -8.93 2.49 -6.66
N ALA A 219 -8.59 2.85 -5.41
CA ALA A 219 -7.69 2.06 -4.57
C ALA A 219 -8.22 0.65 -4.28
N SER A 220 -9.55 0.51 -4.10
CA SER A 220 -10.19 -0.79 -3.88
C SER A 220 -10.12 -1.69 -5.11
N PHE A 221 -10.33 -1.14 -6.30
CA PHE A 221 -10.14 -1.86 -7.56
C PHE A 221 -8.69 -2.27 -7.76
N SER A 222 -7.73 -1.34 -7.61
CA SER A 222 -6.30 -1.60 -7.79
C SER A 222 -5.80 -2.71 -6.86
N SER A 223 -6.24 -2.70 -5.59
CA SER A 223 -5.89 -3.77 -4.66
C SER A 223 -6.45 -5.12 -5.10
N GLY A 224 -7.73 -5.18 -5.50
CA GLY A 224 -8.35 -6.43 -5.94
C GLY A 224 -7.68 -7.03 -7.18
N VAL A 225 -7.27 -6.19 -8.16
CA VAL A 225 -6.55 -6.68 -9.35
C VAL A 225 -5.17 -7.21 -9.00
N SER A 226 -4.40 -6.47 -8.20
CA SER A 226 -3.06 -6.90 -7.82
C SER A 226 -3.07 -8.13 -6.90
N ASP A 227 -4.05 -8.26 -6.01
CA ASP A 227 -4.14 -9.41 -5.10
C ASP A 227 -4.38 -10.72 -5.88
N VAL A 228 -5.07 -10.66 -7.03
CA VAL A 228 -5.40 -11.84 -7.83
C VAL A 228 -4.36 -12.13 -8.92
N HIS A 229 -3.79 -11.08 -9.51
CA HIS A 229 -2.97 -11.22 -10.72
C HIS A 229 -1.49 -10.86 -10.52
N GLU A 230 -1.09 -10.37 -9.34
CA GLU A 230 0.28 -9.92 -9.05
C GLU A 230 0.81 -8.85 -10.04
N VAL A 231 -0.11 -8.15 -10.72
CA VAL A 231 0.21 -7.09 -11.69
C VAL A 231 0.38 -5.76 -10.95
N PRO A 232 1.43 -4.98 -11.26
CA PRO A 232 1.57 -3.65 -10.69
C PRO A 232 0.49 -2.70 -11.20
N VAL A 233 -0.17 -2.03 -10.25
CA VAL A 233 -1.20 -1.04 -10.55
C VAL A 233 -0.72 0.32 -10.06
N LEU A 234 -0.59 1.26 -10.98
CA LEU A 234 -0.24 2.64 -10.67
C LEU A 234 -1.31 3.28 -9.78
N PRO A 235 -0.89 4.14 -8.83
CA PRO A 235 -1.81 4.87 -7.99
C PRO A 235 -2.75 5.75 -8.82
N TYR A 236 -3.96 5.92 -8.29
CA TYR A 236 -4.90 6.86 -8.84
C TYR A 236 -4.54 8.29 -8.43
N THR A 237 -4.28 9.16 -9.41
CA THR A 237 -3.97 10.57 -9.19
C THR A 237 -5.12 11.45 -9.67
N GLN A 238 -5.43 12.53 -8.94
CA GLN A 238 -6.43 13.53 -9.33
C GLN A 238 -5.86 14.95 -9.21
N GLY A 239 -6.36 15.88 -10.03
CA GLY A 239 -6.04 17.30 -9.92
C GLY A 239 -4.60 17.63 -10.32
N GLN A 240 -3.91 18.46 -9.54
CA GLN A 240 -2.57 19.00 -9.84
C GLN A 240 -1.42 17.97 -9.71
N ALA A 241 -1.71 16.73 -9.30
CA ALA A 241 -0.72 15.65 -9.11
C ALA A 241 -0.76 14.62 -10.25
N VAL A 242 -1.17 15.00 -11.46
CA VAL A 242 -1.23 14.08 -12.61
C VAL A 242 0.17 13.51 -12.86
N ASN A 243 0.30 12.19 -12.82
CA ASN A 243 1.54 11.44 -13.04
C ASN A 243 2.63 11.64 -11.98
N GLU A 244 2.28 12.14 -10.79
CA GLU A 244 3.22 12.21 -9.66
C GLU A 244 2.66 11.50 -8.42
N MET A 245 3.55 10.81 -7.71
CA MET A 245 3.29 10.26 -6.39
C MET A 245 4.19 10.94 -5.38
N ARG A 246 3.57 11.61 -4.40
CA ARG A 246 4.28 12.14 -3.24
C ARG A 246 4.39 11.06 -2.17
N LEU A 247 5.60 10.79 -1.72
CA LEU A 247 5.91 9.91 -0.61
C LEU A 247 6.51 10.72 0.52
N ARG A 248 5.94 10.58 1.72
CA ARG A 248 6.59 11.03 2.94
C ARG A 248 7.21 9.83 3.63
N PHE A 249 8.53 9.81 3.77
CA PHE A 249 9.20 8.78 4.55
C PHE A 249 9.08 9.08 6.04
N ASP A 250 9.02 8.03 6.86
CA ASP A 250 8.95 8.14 8.32
C ASP A 250 10.12 8.91 8.94
N GLU A 251 11.30 8.83 8.34
CA GLU A 251 12.51 9.55 8.77
C GLU A 251 12.73 10.91 8.07
N GLY A 252 11.83 11.39 7.19
CA GLY A 252 12.21 12.47 6.26
C GLY A 252 11.13 13.42 5.74
N ASN A 253 11.54 14.18 4.73
CA ASN A 253 10.71 15.13 3.99
C ASN A 253 9.90 14.44 2.89
N ASP A 254 8.90 15.15 2.36
CA ASP A 254 8.09 14.69 1.24
C ASP A 254 8.95 14.67 -0.04
N ILE A 255 8.94 13.56 -0.77
CA ILE A 255 9.64 13.37 -2.06
C ILE A 255 8.59 13.04 -3.13
N SER A 256 8.60 13.78 -4.23
CA SER A 256 7.79 13.47 -5.41
C SER A 256 8.53 12.52 -6.35
N PHE A 257 7.82 11.48 -6.79
CA PHE A 257 8.25 10.57 -7.83
C PHE A 257 7.31 10.67 -9.03
N SER A 258 7.89 10.65 -10.23
CA SER A 258 7.12 10.53 -11.47
C SER A 258 6.61 9.09 -11.64
N LEU A 259 5.39 8.97 -12.15
CA LEU A 259 4.79 7.70 -12.54
C LEU A 259 5.10 7.41 -14.00
N PRO A 260 5.36 6.14 -14.37
CA PRO A 260 5.46 5.76 -15.77
C PRO A 260 4.10 5.96 -16.47
N PRO A 261 4.08 6.11 -17.80
CA PRO A 261 2.83 6.14 -18.54
C PRO A 261 2.06 4.83 -18.32
N ALA A 262 0.73 4.93 -18.24
CA ALA A 262 -0.12 3.74 -18.16
C ALA A 262 -0.20 3.06 -19.52
N ASP A 263 0.16 1.77 -19.56
CA ASP A 263 -0.03 0.91 -20.74
C ASP A 263 -1.49 0.51 -20.89
N PHE A 264 -2.20 0.36 -19.76
CA PHE A 264 -3.63 0.09 -19.72
C PHE A 264 -4.34 1.07 -18.77
N ALA A 265 -5.43 1.65 -19.26
CA ALA A 265 -6.25 2.58 -18.51
C ALA A 265 -7.64 2.00 -18.24
N VAL A 266 -8.09 2.08 -16.99
CA VAL A 266 -9.42 1.63 -16.57
C VAL A 266 -10.25 2.82 -16.14
N ASP A 267 -11.46 2.95 -16.70
CA ASP A 267 -12.45 3.89 -16.21
C ASP A 267 -13.49 3.16 -15.35
N LEU A 268 -13.70 3.62 -14.13
CA LEU A 268 -14.67 3.06 -13.20
C LEU A 268 -15.93 3.92 -13.16
N VAL A 269 -17.10 3.27 -13.05
CA VAL A 269 -18.39 3.94 -12.89
C VAL A 269 -19.09 3.42 -11.65
N ALA A 270 -19.25 4.29 -10.66
CA ALA A 270 -20.06 4.02 -9.48
C ALA A 270 -21.54 4.25 -9.81
N ARG A 271 -22.26 3.16 -10.06
CA ARG A 271 -23.66 3.21 -10.55
C ARG A 271 -24.66 3.61 -9.47
N GLY A 272 -24.45 3.17 -8.24
CA GLY A 272 -25.41 3.31 -7.14
C GLY A 272 -25.13 2.32 -6.04
N PHE A 273 -25.95 2.33 -4.98
CA PHE A 273 -25.84 1.41 -3.87
C PHE A 273 -27.03 0.47 -3.85
N GLY A 274 -26.78 -0.83 -3.66
CA GLY A 274 -27.81 -1.80 -3.34
C GLY A 274 -28.15 -1.72 -1.86
N THR A 275 -29.44 -1.64 -1.53
CA THR A 275 -29.93 -1.72 -0.16
C THR A 275 -30.57 -3.08 0.07
N LYS A 276 -30.35 -3.64 1.25
CA LYS A 276 -30.92 -4.93 1.64
C LYS A 276 -31.27 -4.89 3.12
N VAL A 277 -32.47 -5.37 3.45
CA VAL A 277 -32.87 -5.58 4.84
C VAL A 277 -32.19 -6.85 5.36
N LEU A 278 -31.53 -6.76 6.51
CA LEU A 278 -30.91 -7.90 7.19
C LEU A 278 -31.96 -9.00 7.42
N GLY A 279 -31.68 -10.23 6.95
CA GLY A 279 -32.60 -11.37 7.01
C GLY A 279 -33.48 -11.59 5.76
N SER A 280 -33.49 -10.66 4.79
CA SER A 280 -34.19 -10.85 3.50
C SER A 280 -33.29 -11.59 2.48
N SER A 281 -33.87 -12.22 1.45
CA SER A 281 -33.12 -12.69 0.27
C SER A 281 -33.07 -11.63 -0.86
N THR A 282 -33.97 -10.66 -0.84
CA THR A 282 -34.13 -9.65 -1.90
C THR A 282 -33.30 -8.41 -1.62
N ALA A 283 -32.49 -7.99 -2.59
CA ALA A 283 -31.78 -6.71 -2.58
C ALA A 283 -32.51 -5.71 -3.50
N THR A 284 -32.72 -4.48 -3.03
CA THR A 284 -33.23 -3.39 -3.83
C THR A 284 -32.05 -2.60 -4.38
N ILE A 285 -31.91 -2.57 -5.71
CA ILE A 285 -30.90 -1.72 -6.35
C ILE A 285 -31.56 -0.40 -6.69
N THR A 286 -31.07 0.70 -6.13
CA THR A 286 -31.44 2.04 -6.62
C THR A 286 -30.79 2.23 -7.99
N LYS A 287 -31.49 1.83 -9.06
CA LYS A 287 -31.10 2.06 -10.45
C LYS A 287 -31.88 3.25 -11.00
N THR A 288 -31.17 4.34 -11.28
CA THR A 288 -31.42 5.32 -12.35
C THR A 288 -30.34 6.39 -12.27
#